data_AF-A0A0F8UA64-F1
#
_entry.id   AF-A0A0F8UA64-F1
#
_cell.length_a   1.000
_cell.length_b   1.000
_cell.length_c   1.000
_cell.angle_alpha   90.00
_cell.angle_beta   90.00
_cell.angle_gamma   90.00
#
_symmetry.space_group_name_H-M   'P 1'
#
loop_
_entity.id
_entity.type
_entity.pdbx_description
1 polymer ?
#
loop_
_entity_poly.entity_id
_entity_poly.type
_entity_poly.pdbx_seq_one_letter_code
_entity_poly.pdbx_strand_id
1 'polypeptide(L)'
;AYEMLRSLVGSEMCIRDRSIPHPLGWGGRPQFDLMSRMVKNFNSFRLLRSISGILDSVTLYPVSLAEIDRISFTRLNRKFEPFIRICRIFLSHSTLTLQASDVETFSLLIPMETLFEEFIAKVIKEDPDYFFGPQTSVSTQQYIGKLASSEDGSGVFNLQPDIVIKRGPDVAIIDTKYKLLDDEKRKYGVSQADMYQMYAYVTKKDAISSMLLYPDTELKEQRTFYYNLENEGKRSVPLYITSIKLSYDLTNEKEWSEFRKDLRNVLTKFFPNLNLLGFTKLN
;
A
#
# COMPACT_ATOMS: atom_id res chain seq x y z
N ALA A 1 17.21 -6.08 9.88
CA ALA A 1 17.04 -4.85 9.06
C ALA A 1 17.82 -3.67 9.65
N TYR A 2 17.56 -3.25 10.89
CA TYR A 2 18.33 -2.18 11.56
C TYR A 2 19.85 -2.44 11.60
N GLU A 3 20.28 -3.65 11.97
CA GLU A 3 21.69 -4.08 11.91
C GLU A 3 22.23 -4.22 10.47
N MET A 4 21.35 -4.54 9.52
CA MET A 4 21.70 -4.61 8.09
C MET A 4 21.93 -3.21 7.51
N LEU A 5 21.09 -2.22 7.87
CA LEU A 5 21.26 -0.80 7.56
C LEU A 5 22.54 -0.24 8.14
N ARG A 6 22.74 -0.52 9.44
CA ARG A 6 23.91 -0.08 10.21
C ARG A 6 25.22 -0.53 9.60
N SER A 7 25.20 -1.67 8.90
CA SER A 7 26.40 -2.20 8.26
C SER A 7 26.47 -2.02 6.74
N LEU A 8 25.35 -1.99 6.02
CA LEU A 8 25.32 -1.79 4.55
C LEU A 8 25.65 -0.34 4.18
N VAL A 9 25.29 0.62 5.01
CA VAL A 9 25.66 2.03 4.80
C VAL A 9 27.16 2.25 5.04
N GLY A 10 27.79 1.42 5.89
CA GLY A 10 29.23 1.47 6.17
C GLY A 10 30.13 0.71 5.19
N SER A 11 29.63 -0.30 4.46
CA SER A 11 30.49 -1.19 3.65
C SER A 11 30.56 -0.87 2.16
N GLU A 12 29.68 -0.05 1.58
CA GLU A 12 29.78 0.35 0.15
C GLU A 12 29.61 1.85 -0.15
N MET A 13 29.49 2.72 0.85
CA MET A 13 29.41 4.18 0.64
C MET A 13 30.51 4.91 1.42
N CYS A 14 31.74 4.79 0.91
CA CYS A 14 32.85 5.61 1.35
C CYS A 14 32.69 7.03 0.76
N ILE A 15 31.84 7.86 1.35
CA ILE A 15 31.93 9.31 1.17
C ILE A 15 32.94 9.82 2.20
N ARG A 16 34.21 9.90 1.77
CA ARG A 16 35.20 10.72 2.46
C ARG A 16 34.75 12.17 2.33
N ASP A 17 34.30 12.77 3.41
CA ASP A 17 34.51 14.20 3.62
C ASP A 17 35.08 14.43 5.03
N ARG A 18 36.32 14.93 5.07
CA ARG A 18 37.07 15.20 6.30
C ARG A 18 36.83 16.65 6.70
N SER A 19 35.68 16.99 7.27
CA SER A 19 35.53 18.32 7.92
C SER A 19 34.21 18.51 8.65
N ILE A 20 33.90 17.74 9.70
CA ILE A 20 32.94 18.20 10.72
C ILE A 20 33.42 17.77 12.12
N PRO A 21 33.58 18.69 13.09
CA PRO A 21 34.01 18.34 14.45
C PRO A 21 32.88 17.67 15.25
N HIS A 22 33.23 16.63 16.01
CA HIS A 22 32.37 15.93 16.96
C HIS A 22 32.00 16.80 18.18
N PRO A 23 30.73 16.82 18.62
CA PRO A 23 30.39 17.08 20.01
C PRO A 23 30.29 15.76 20.78
N LEU A 24 31.26 15.59 21.69
CA LEU A 24 31.10 15.05 23.05
C LEU A 24 30.25 13.79 23.26
N GLY A 25 30.96 12.68 23.52
CA GLY A 25 30.76 11.89 24.73
C GLY A 25 29.44 11.12 24.87
N TRP A 26 29.25 10.07 24.06
CA TRP A 26 28.35 8.96 24.41
C TRP A 26 29.13 7.65 24.28
N GLY A 27 29.71 7.23 25.40
CA GLY A 27 30.42 5.97 25.53
C GLY A 27 29.46 4.78 25.55
N GLY A 28 29.94 3.66 25.00
CA GLY A 28 29.59 2.32 25.46
C GLY A 28 28.27 1.74 24.97
N ARG A 29 28.29 1.16 23.77
CA ARG A 29 27.46 0.02 23.29
C ARG A 29 26.26 -0.37 24.20
N PRO A 30 25.02 0.08 23.90
CA PRO A 30 23.85 -0.72 24.26
C PRO A 30 22.82 -0.90 23.12
N GLN A 31 23.07 -0.42 21.90
CA GLN A 31 22.05 -0.51 20.83
C GLN A 31 22.18 -1.74 19.90
N PHE A 32 23.01 -2.73 20.22
CA PHE A 32 23.37 -3.82 19.29
C PHE A 32 22.47 -5.06 19.35
N ASP A 33 21.54 -5.16 20.30
CA ASP A 33 20.92 -6.47 20.63
C ASP A 33 19.38 -6.51 20.49
N LEU A 34 18.76 -5.45 19.97
CA LEU A 34 17.29 -5.37 19.95
C LEU A 34 16.66 -6.40 19.01
N MET A 35 17.12 -6.53 17.77
CA MET A 35 16.53 -7.49 16.83
C MET A 35 16.85 -8.95 17.17
N SER A 36 18.07 -9.26 17.63
CA SER A 36 18.46 -10.60 18.07
C SER A 36 17.69 -11.08 19.31
N ARG A 37 17.39 -10.18 20.26
CA ARG A 37 16.59 -10.49 21.46
C ARG A 37 15.10 -10.67 21.17
N MET A 38 14.59 -10.11 20.08
CA MET A 38 13.17 -10.15 19.73
C MET A 38 12.80 -11.24 18.71
N VAL A 39 13.78 -11.87 18.07
CA VAL A 39 13.55 -12.88 17.03
C VAL A 39 13.19 -14.22 17.67
N LYS A 40 11.93 -14.62 17.52
CA LYS A 40 11.41 -15.92 18.01
C LYS A 40 11.78 -17.10 17.11
N ASN A 41 12.10 -16.85 15.84
CA ASN A 41 12.47 -17.91 14.88
C ASN A 41 13.97 -18.23 14.95
N PHE A 42 14.29 -19.48 15.28
CA PHE A 42 15.67 -19.93 15.48
C PHE A 42 16.56 -19.79 14.23
N ASN A 43 16.02 -20.04 13.03
CA ASN A 43 16.78 -19.90 11.79
C ASN A 43 17.12 -18.43 11.50
N SER A 44 16.15 -17.53 11.70
CA SER A 44 16.37 -16.09 11.58
C SER A 44 17.40 -15.60 12.59
N PHE A 45 17.37 -16.10 13.83
CA PHE A 45 18.35 -15.77 14.86
C PHE A 45 19.77 -16.20 14.44
N ARG A 46 19.94 -17.43 13.96
CA ARG A 46 21.24 -17.93 13.48
C ARG A 46 21.77 -17.10 12.31
N LEU A 47 20.92 -16.79 11.33
CA LEU A 47 21.29 -15.95 10.19
C LEU A 47 21.74 -14.56 10.64
N LEU A 48 21.01 -13.92 11.54
CA LEU A 48 21.38 -12.61 12.09
C LEU A 48 22.71 -12.65 12.82
N ARG A 49 22.99 -13.72 13.60
CA ARG A 49 24.27 -13.88 14.28
C ARG A 49 25.43 -14.06 13.30
N SER A 50 25.24 -14.85 12.24
CA SER A 50 26.24 -15.01 11.18
C SER A 50 26.50 -13.69 10.45
N ILE A 51 25.44 -12.95 10.10
CA ILE A 51 25.54 -11.63 9.48
C ILE A 51 26.28 -10.66 10.41
N SER A 52 25.94 -10.61 11.70
CA SER A 52 26.62 -9.78 12.69
C SER A 52 28.12 -10.09 12.78
N GLY A 53 28.50 -11.37 12.73
CA GLY A 53 29.91 -11.78 12.71
C GLY A 53 30.68 -11.32 11.47
N ILE A 54 30.06 -11.36 10.28
CA ILE A 54 30.67 -10.84 9.03
C ILE A 54 30.92 -9.32 9.14
N LEU A 55 30.06 -8.62 9.86
CA LEU A 55 30.00 -7.17 9.93
C LEU A 55 30.71 -6.58 11.16
N ASP A 56 31.36 -7.42 11.98
CA ASP A 56 31.99 -7.02 13.25
C ASP A 56 33.07 -5.93 13.07
N SER A 57 33.73 -5.90 11.91
CA SER A 57 34.74 -4.89 11.57
C SER A 57 34.16 -3.55 11.10
N VAL A 58 32.85 -3.46 10.86
CA VAL A 58 32.21 -2.24 10.35
C VAL A 58 31.90 -1.30 11.51
N THR A 59 32.38 -0.06 11.41
CA THR A 59 32.10 0.96 12.43
C THR A 59 30.66 1.44 12.34
N LEU A 60 29.98 1.49 13.48
CA LEU A 60 28.59 1.93 13.53
C LEU A 60 28.47 3.44 13.71
N TYR A 61 27.55 4.04 12.96
CA TYR A 61 27.14 5.44 13.11
C TYR A 61 25.62 5.56 13.21
N PRO A 62 25.09 6.58 13.89
CA PRO A 62 23.68 6.92 13.84
C PRO A 62 23.28 7.22 12.39
N VAL A 63 22.16 6.66 11.94
CA VAL A 63 21.61 6.90 10.60
C VAL A 63 20.23 7.52 10.74
N SER A 64 20.04 8.66 10.09
CA SER A 64 18.76 9.37 9.97
C SER A 64 18.03 8.99 8.68
N LEU A 65 16.71 9.21 8.65
CA LEU A 65 15.92 9.03 7.43
C LEU A 65 16.43 9.91 6.28
N ALA A 66 16.87 11.14 6.58
CA ALA A 66 17.41 12.05 5.59
C ALA A 66 18.69 11.53 4.92
N GLU A 67 19.53 10.80 5.66
CA GLU A 67 20.74 10.17 5.09
C GLU A 67 20.38 8.98 4.21
N ILE A 68 19.38 8.19 4.57
CA ILE A 68 18.88 7.09 3.73
C ILE A 68 18.28 7.62 2.43
N ASP A 69 17.49 8.70 2.50
CA ASP A 69 16.84 9.30 1.34
C ASP A 69 17.86 9.95 0.37
N ARG A 70 19.09 10.22 0.82
CA ARG A 70 20.20 10.69 -0.03
C ARG A 70 20.94 9.58 -0.77
N ILE A 71 20.70 8.31 -0.45
CA ILE A 71 21.38 7.17 -1.10
C ILE A 71 20.92 7.07 -2.55
N SER A 72 21.83 7.32 -3.49
CA SER A 72 21.59 7.12 -4.92
C SER A 72 21.93 5.70 -5.36
N PHE A 73 20.98 5.02 -5.99
CA PHE A 73 21.19 3.67 -6.52
C PHE A 73 21.81 3.74 -7.92
N THR A 74 23.06 3.29 -8.02
CA THR A 74 23.81 3.08 -9.27
C THR A 74 23.82 1.60 -9.64
N ARG A 75 24.35 1.27 -10.81
CA ARG A 75 24.50 -0.13 -11.26
C ARG A 75 25.27 -1.02 -10.26
N LEU A 76 26.18 -0.44 -9.46
CA LEU A 76 27.04 -1.17 -8.53
C LEU A 76 26.30 -1.58 -7.24
N ASN A 77 25.40 -0.73 -6.73
CA ASN A 77 24.74 -0.93 -5.44
C ASN A 77 23.23 -1.20 -5.55
N ARG A 78 22.65 -1.23 -6.76
CA ARG A 78 21.22 -1.50 -7.00
C ARG A 78 20.72 -2.80 -6.36
N LYS A 79 21.57 -3.82 -6.25
CA LYS A 79 21.25 -5.09 -5.56
C LYS A 79 20.86 -4.88 -4.08
N PHE A 80 21.26 -3.77 -3.47
CA PHE A 80 20.96 -3.44 -2.08
C PHE A 80 19.70 -2.59 -1.89
N GLU A 81 19.13 -2.06 -2.97
CA GLU A 81 17.95 -1.20 -2.91
C GLU A 81 16.78 -1.82 -2.12
N PRO A 82 16.39 -3.09 -2.33
CA PRO A 82 15.28 -3.69 -1.57
C PRO A 82 15.57 -3.72 -0.06
N PHE A 83 16.82 -4.00 0.30
CA PHE A 83 17.24 -4.06 1.69
C PHE A 83 17.22 -2.68 2.34
N ILE A 84 17.75 -1.66 1.67
CA ILE A 84 17.73 -0.26 2.15
C ILE A 84 16.29 0.28 2.25
N ARG A 85 15.38 -0.13 1.36
CA ARG A 85 13.95 0.23 1.44
C ARG A 85 13.26 -0.39 2.64
N ILE A 86 13.45 -1.69 2.91
CA ILE A 86 12.91 -2.36 4.11
C ILE A 86 13.38 -1.65 5.36
N CYS A 87 14.67 -1.43 5.41
CA CYS A 87 15.38 -0.67 6.40
C CYS A 87 14.82 0.74 6.68
N ARG A 88 14.52 1.50 5.64
CA ARG A 88 13.82 2.79 5.73
C ARG A 88 12.45 2.64 6.41
N ILE A 89 11.65 1.64 6.02
CA ILE A 89 10.34 1.34 6.65
C ILE A 89 10.53 1.09 8.15
N PHE A 90 11.50 0.26 8.52
CA PHE A 90 11.81 -0.01 9.92
C PHE A 90 12.14 1.27 10.69
N LEU A 91 12.96 2.17 10.14
CA LEU A 91 13.29 3.43 10.82
C LEU A 91 12.15 4.44 10.85
N SER A 92 11.34 4.51 9.80
CA SER A 92 10.21 5.45 9.71
C SER A 92 9.06 5.09 10.63
N HIS A 93 8.85 3.80 10.89
CA HIS A 93 7.66 3.30 11.57
C HIS A 93 7.95 2.57 12.88
N SER A 94 9.21 2.60 13.35
CA SER A 94 9.55 2.02 14.65
C SER A 94 9.50 3.04 15.77
N THR A 95 8.97 2.61 16.90
CA THR A 95 9.10 3.33 18.17
C THR A 95 9.80 2.41 19.17
N LEU A 96 10.75 2.99 19.91
CA LEU A 96 11.41 2.33 21.02
C LEU A 96 10.90 2.95 22.32
N THR A 97 10.18 2.16 23.11
CA THR A 97 9.70 2.60 24.42
C THR A 97 10.59 1.98 25.49
N LEU A 98 11.28 2.83 26.24
CA LEU A 98 12.01 2.44 27.45
C LEU A 98 11.07 2.62 28.64
N GLN A 99 10.48 1.52 29.12
CA GLN A 99 9.81 1.56 30.42
C GLN A 99 10.86 1.49 31.53
N ALA A 100 10.64 2.19 32.64
CA ALA A 100 11.56 2.30 33.78
C ALA A 100 11.92 0.95 34.46
N SER A 101 11.36 -0.16 33.99
CA SER A 101 11.70 -1.53 34.34
C SER A 101 12.17 -2.28 33.10
N ASP A 102 13.49 -2.50 32.94
CA ASP A 102 14.25 -3.47 32.12
C ASP A 102 13.70 -4.06 30.80
N VAL A 103 12.59 -3.56 30.25
CA VAL A 103 11.88 -4.11 29.10
C VAL A 103 11.90 -3.07 27.99
N GLU A 104 12.82 -3.28 27.04
CA GLU A 104 12.83 -2.57 25.76
C GLU A 104 11.74 -3.15 24.86
N THR A 105 10.73 -2.34 24.54
CA THR A 105 9.68 -2.75 23.58
C THR A 105 9.91 -2.05 22.25
N PHE A 106 10.02 -2.84 21.19
CA PHE A 106 10.01 -2.38 19.81
C PHE A 106 8.63 -2.63 19.20
N SER A 107 8.05 -1.61 18.59
CA SER A 107 6.82 -1.72 17.82
C SER A 107 7.02 -1.12 16.43
N LEU A 108 6.50 -1.80 15.41
CA LEU A 108 6.44 -1.32 14.03
C LEU A 108 4.98 -1.03 13.67
N LEU A 109 4.65 0.23 13.37
CA LEU A 109 3.29 0.65 13.03
C LEU A 109 3.17 0.93 11.53
N ILE A 110 2.54 0.01 10.80
CA ILE A 110 2.32 0.14 9.36
C ILE A 110 0.91 0.69 9.12
N PRO A 111 0.75 1.78 8.35
CA PRO A 111 -0.57 2.31 7.98
C PRO A 111 -1.22 1.35 6.97
N MET A 112 -2.03 0.42 7.46
CA MET A 112 -2.58 -0.67 6.65
C MET A 112 -3.61 -0.19 5.63
N GLU A 113 -4.30 0.91 5.91
CA GLU A 113 -5.21 1.58 4.99
C GLU A 113 -4.47 1.99 3.71
N THR A 114 -3.40 2.78 3.85
CA THR A 114 -2.57 3.23 2.73
C THR A 114 -1.86 2.07 2.05
N LEU A 115 -1.37 1.09 2.81
CA LEU A 115 -0.71 -0.08 2.23
C LEU A 115 -1.67 -0.88 1.33
N PHE A 116 -2.90 -1.12 1.80
CA PHE A 116 -3.90 -1.85 1.03
C PHE A 116 -4.31 -1.09 -0.23
N GLU A 117 -4.56 0.21 -0.11
CA GLU A 117 -4.85 1.09 -1.24
C GLU A 117 -3.74 1.03 -2.29
N GLU A 118 -2.50 1.32 -1.91
CA GLU A 118 -1.35 1.33 -2.81
C GLU A 118 -1.09 -0.03 -3.43
N PHE A 119 -1.27 -1.11 -2.66
CA PHE A 119 -1.12 -2.48 -3.14
C PHE A 119 -2.11 -2.77 -4.28
N ILE A 120 -3.40 -2.60 -4.04
CA ILE A 120 -4.42 -2.86 -5.06
C ILE A 120 -4.22 -1.93 -6.28
N ALA A 121 -3.99 -0.64 -6.03
CA ALA A 121 -3.75 0.35 -7.07
C ALA A 121 -2.57 -0.03 -7.96
N LYS A 122 -1.46 -0.48 -7.36
CA LYS A 122 -0.27 -0.92 -8.10
C LYS A 122 -0.53 -2.18 -8.91
N VAL A 123 -1.16 -3.20 -8.33
CA VAL A 123 -1.49 -4.45 -9.04
C VAL A 123 -2.33 -4.19 -10.28
N ILE A 124 -3.36 -3.36 -10.14
CA ILE A 124 -4.26 -3.03 -11.24
C ILE A 124 -3.54 -2.20 -12.31
N LYS A 125 -2.69 -1.25 -11.90
CA LYS A 125 -1.98 -0.33 -12.81
C LYS A 125 -0.85 -1.01 -13.59
N GLU A 126 -0.25 -2.07 -13.04
CA GLU A 126 0.82 -2.82 -13.71
C GLU A 126 0.32 -3.60 -14.93
N ASP A 127 -0.95 -4.04 -14.94
CA ASP A 127 -1.53 -4.80 -16.05
C ASP A 127 -3.02 -4.47 -16.25
N PRO A 128 -3.35 -3.23 -16.65
CA PRO A 128 -4.74 -2.77 -16.76
C PRO A 128 -5.51 -3.54 -17.83
N ASP A 129 -4.83 -3.98 -18.88
CA ASP A 129 -5.44 -4.74 -19.99
C ASP A 129 -5.89 -6.13 -19.55
N TYR A 130 -5.13 -6.79 -18.64
CA TYR A 130 -5.57 -8.05 -18.05
C TYR A 130 -6.87 -7.91 -17.25
N PHE A 131 -6.99 -6.83 -16.46
CA PHE A 131 -8.16 -6.62 -15.59
C PHE A 131 -9.37 -6.08 -16.33
N PHE A 132 -9.17 -5.16 -17.28
CA PHE A 132 -10.24 -4.39 -17.90
C PHE A 132 -10.24 -4.41 -19.43
N GLY A 133 -9.42 -5.27 -20.05
CA GLY A 133 -9.28 -5.32 -21.50
C GLY A 133 -8.53 -4.12 -22.09
N PRO A 134 -8.26 -4.17 -23.41
CA PRO A 134 -7.39 -3.20 -24.08
C PRO A 134 -7.96 -1.79 -24.04
N GLN A 135 -7.06 -0.80 -24.19
CA GLN A 135 -7.38 0.63 -24.22
C GLN A 135 -7.99 1.15 -22.90
N THR A 136 -7.65 0.51 -21.79
CA THR A 136 -8.04 0.98 -20.46
C THR A 136 -6.93 1.81 -19.84
N SER A 137 -7.29 2.97 -19.29
CA SER A 137 -6.38 3.79 -18.49
C SER A 137 -6.77 3.74 -17.01
N VAL A 138 -5.77 3.57 -16.15
CA VAL A 138 -5.93 3.52 -14.70
C VAL A 138 -5.16 4.68 -14.10
N SER A 139 -5.87 5.52 -13.35
CA SER A 139 -5.31 6.64 -12.60
C SER A 139 -5.52 6.39 -11.11
N THR A 140 -4.46 6.55 -10.33
CA THR A 140 -4.47 6.30 -8.88
C THR A 140 -4.44 7.64 -8.15
N GLN A 141 -5.21 7.78 -7.07
CA GLN A 141 -5.29 9.00 -6.27
C GLN A 141 -5.47 10.27 -7.12
N GLN A 142 -6.28 10.17 -8.18
CA GLN A 142 -6.45 11.29 -9.10
C GLN A 142 -7.33 12.35 -8.43
N TYR A 143 -6.84 13.59 -8.36
CA TYR A 143 -7.69 14.72 -8.02
C TYR A 143 -8.78 14.89 -9.08
N ILE A 144 -10.03 14.70 -8.70
CA ILE A 144 -11.19 14.75 -9.60
C ILE A 144 -11.98 16.07 -9.49
N GLY A 145 -11.50 17.00 -8.67
CA GLY A 145 -12.09 18.31 -8.44
C GLY A 145 -12.41 18.53 -6.97
N LYS A 146 -13.23 19.54 -6.69
CA LYS A 146 -13.66 19.90 -5.34
C LYS A 146 -15.17 19.70 -5.19
N LEU A 147 -15.58 19.40 -3.95
CA LEU A 147 -16.97 19.15 -3.59
C LEU A 147 -17.75 20.44 -3.37
N ALA A 148 -17.12 21.48 -2.81
CA ALA A 148 -17.77 22.76 -2.53
C ALA A 148 -16.85 23.93 -2.85
N SER A 149 -17.37 25.15 -2.67
CA SER A 149 -16.60 26.40 -2.72
C SER A 149 -16.80 27.18 -1.43
N SER A 150 -15.74 27.86 -1.01
CA SER A 150 -15.73 28.84 0.07
C SER A 150 -16.36 30.15 -0.38
N GLU A 151 -16.60 31.07 0.56
CA GLU A 151 -17.23 32.39 0.32
C GLU A 151 -16.43 33.25 -0.68
N ASP A 152 -15.11 33.06 -0.73
CA ASP A 152 -14.20 33.70 -1.69
C ASP A 152 -14.21 33.04 -3.08
N GLY A 153 -15.08 32.04 -3.30
CA GLY A 153 -15.17 31.27 -4.54
C GLY A 153 -14.05 30.23 -4.69
N SER A 154 -13.13 30.12 -3.74
CA SER A 154 -12.10 29.10 -3.77
C SER A 154 -12.74 27.73 -3.51
N GLY A 155 -12.54 26.78 -4.42
CA GLY A 155 -13.08 25.46 -4.18
C GLY A 155 -12.43 24.83 -2.92
N VAL A 156 -13.21 24.06 -2.16
CA VAL A 156 -12.81 23.38 -0.92
C VAL A 156 -13.31 21.93 -0.92
N PHE A 157 -12.70 21.10 -0.08
CA PHE A 157 -12.92 19.65 0.00
C PHE A 157 -12.58 18.92 -1.31
N ASN A 158 -11.30 18.53 -1.43
CA ASN A 158 -10.82 17.79 -2.58
C ASN A 158 -11.49 16.42 -2.65
N LEU A 159 -11.90 16.04 -3.85
CA LEU A 159 -12.35 14.70 -4.17
C LEU A 159 -11.19 13.95 -4.83
N GLN A 160 -10.80 12.84 -4.21
CA GLN A 160 -9.65 12.05 -4.62
C GLN A 160 -9.96 10.58 -4.36
N PRO A 161 -10.63 9.88 -5.30
CA PRO A 161 -10.79 8.44 -5.22
C PRO A 161 -9.45 7.72 -5.36
N ASP A 162 -9.34 6.56 -4.71
CA ASP A 162 -8.15 5.70 -4.73
C ASP A 162 -7.80 5.29 -6.17
N ILE A 163 -8.80 4.85 -6.95
CA ILE A 163 -8.58 4.37 -8.32
C ILE A 163 -9.73 4.85 -9.24
N VAL A 164 -9.34 5.48 -10.35
CA VAL A 164 -10.23 5.85 -11.46
C VAL A 164 -9.83 5.04 -12.69
N ILE A 165 -10.79 4.31 -13.24
CA ILE A 165 -10.62 3.52 -14.45
C ILE A 165 -11.40 4.19 -15.56
N LYS A 166 -10.76 4.42 -16.70
CA LYS A 166 -11.41 4.96 -17.89
C LYS A 166 -11.22 4.04 -19.07
N ARG A 167 -12.32 3.73 -19.76
CA ARG A 167 -12.35 2.94 -20.98
C ARG A 167 -13.23 3.66 -21.99
N GLY A 168 -12.61 4.34 -22.94
CA GLY A 168 -13.33 5.25 -23.85
C GLY A 168 -14.08 6.34 -23.06
N PRO A 169 -15.40 6.52 -23.25
CA PRO A 169 -16.20 7.48 -22.47
C PRO A 169 -16.56 6.97 -21.06
N ASP A 170 -16.46 5.67 -20.82
CA ASP A 170 -16.93 5.06 -19.58
C ASP A 170 -15.91 5.27 -18.46
N VAL A 171 -16.38 5.81 -17.33
CA VAL A 171 -15.60 6.02 -16.12
C VAL A 171 -16.16 5.13 -15.01
N ALA A 172 -15.26 4.48 -14.28
CA ALA A 172 -15.61 3.70 -13.11
C ALA A 172 -14.62 3.95 -11.97
N ILE A 173 -15.10 3.82 -10.74
CA ILE A 173 -14.37 4.27 -9.54
C ILE A 173 -14.27 3.14 -8.52
N ILE A 174 -13.06 2.89 -8.02
CA ILE A 174 -12.83 2.02 -6.87
C ILE A 174 -12.31 2.87 -5.73
N ASP A 175 -12.87 2.64 -4.55
CA ASP A 175 -12.34 3.12 -3.28
C ASP A 175 -12.13 1.90 -2.38
N THR A 176 -10.96 1.82 -1.77
CA THR A 176 -10.53 0.69 -0.95
C THR A 176 -10.72 1.02 0.53
N LYS A 177 -11.13 0.04 1.32
CA LYS A 177 -11.33 0.22 2.76
C LYS A 177 -10.68 -0.92 3.52
N TYR A 178 -9.72 -0.63 4.39
CA TYR A 178 -9.06 -1.63 5.24
C TYR A 178 -9.89 -1.93 6.50
N LYS A 179 -11.00 -2.64 6.33
CA LYS A 179 -11.83 -3.17 7.43
C LYS A 179 -12.54 -4.43 6.96
N LEU A 180 -12.84 -5.34 7.88
CA LEU A 180 -13.64 -6.53 7.57
C LEU A 180 -15.10 -6.15 7.36
N LEU A 181 -15.71 -6.70 6.32
CA LEU A 181 -17.15 -6.62 6.13
C LEU A 181 -17.86 -7.47 7.19
N ASP A 182 -19.00 -6.99 7.65
CA ASP A 182 -19.81 -7.64 8.68
C ASP A 182 -21.20 -7.90 8.11
N ASP A 183 -21.41 -9.16 7.75
CA ASP A 183 -22.58 -9.66 7.03
C ASP A 183 -23.85 -9.63 7.89
N GLU A 184 -23.68 -9.68 9.22
CA GLU A 184 -24.77 -9.64 10.20
C GLU A 184 -25.23 -8.22 10.49
N LYS A 185 -24.36 -7.22 10.25
CA LYS A 185 -24.73 -5.82 10.42
C LYS A 185 -25.66 -5.32 9.32
N ARG A 186 -26.59 -4.45 9.72
CA ARG A 186 -27.42 -3.68 8.78
C ARG A 186 -26.52 -2.98 7.76
N LYS A 187 -26.90 -3.00 6.48
CA LYS A 187 -26.12 -2.42 5.35
C LYS A 187 -24.77 -3.13 5.08
N TYR A 188 -24.59 -4.37 5.55
CA TYR A 188 -23.40 -5.18 5.24
C TYR A 188 -22.08 -4.58 5.79
N GLY A 189 -22.16 -3.83 6.91
CA GLY A 189 -21.00 -3.17 7.50
C GLY A 189 -20.52 -1.90 6.78
N VAL A 190 -21.16 -1.48 5.69
CA VAL A 190 -20.82 -0.25 4.95
C VAL A 190 -21.26 0.98 5.75
N SER A 191 -20.37 1.96 5.91
CA SER A 191 -20.69 3.18 6.65
C SER A 191 -21.48 4.18 5.77
N GLN A 192 -22.28 5.04 6.39
CA GLN A 192 -22.96 6.11 5.64
C GLN A 192 -21.96 7.10 5.02
N ALA A 193 -20.85 7.38 5.69
CA ALA A 193 -19.81 8.25 5.16
C ALA A 193 -19.23 7.69 3.85
N ASP A 194 -18.95 6.39 3.80
CA ASP A 194 -18.46 5.71 2.59
C ASP A 194 -19.48 5.84 1.44
N MET A 195 -20.77 5.66 1.73
CA MET A 195 -21.84 5.84 0.73
C MET A 195 -21.88 7.28 0.17
N TYR A 196 -21.79 8.30 1.04
CA TYR A 196 -21.79 9.69 0.59
C TYR A 196 -20.52 10.06 -0.19
N GLN A 197 -19.36 9.55 0.24
CA GLN A 197 -18.10 9.74 -0.47
C GLN A 197 -18.19 9.16 -1.89
N MET A 198 -18.66 7.92 -2.02
CA MET A 198 -18.84 7.27 -3.31
C MET A 198 -19.88 7.98 -4.18
N TYR A 199 -20.98 8.46 -3.61
CA TYR A 199 -21.97 9.27 -4.33
C TYR A 199 -21.36 10.56 -4.93
N ALA A 200 -20.54 11.27 -4.14
CA ALA A 200 -19.85 12.46 -4.61
C ALA A 200 -18.88 12.14 -5.77
N TYR A 201 -18.16 11.03 -5.69
CA TYR A 201 -17.25 10.59 -6.74
C TYR A 201 -17.98 10.23 -8.03
N VAL A 202 -19.03 9.41 -7.92
CA VAL A 202 -19.86 8.99 -9.05
C VAL A 202 -20.45 10.20 -9.76
N THR A 203 -21.06 11.12 -9.00
CA THR A 203 -21.70 12.32 -9.56
C THR A 203 -20.67 13.26 -10.21
N LYS A 204 -19.50 13.44 -9.58
CA LYS A 204 -18.47 14.35 -10.10
C LYS A 204 -17.86 13.88 -11.43
N LYS A 205 -17.80 12.57 -11.66
CA LYS A 205 -17.16 11.96 -12.83
C LYS A 205 -18.14 11.33 -13.82
N ASP A 206 -19.43 11.47 -13.57
CA ASP A 206 -20.49 10.80 -14.32
C ASP A 206 -20.22 9.28 -14.49
N ALA A 207 -19.74 8.66 -13.40
CA ALA A 207 -19.27 7.29 -13.44
C ALA A 207 -20.42 6.32 -13.77
N ILE A 208 -20.15 5.34 -14.63
CA ILE A 208 -21.10 4.29 -14.99
C ILE A 208 -21.26 3.23 -13.90
N SER A 209 -20.28 3.11 -13.02
CA SER A 209 -20.26 2.16 -11.92
C SER A 209 -19.24 2.57 -10.87
N SER A 210 -19.39 1.99 -9.68
CA SER A 210 -18.48 2.23 -8.56
C SER A 210 -18.32 1.00 -7.67
N MET A 211 -17.23 0.90 -6.92
CA MET A 211 -16.99 -0.19 -5.98
C MET A 211 -16.33 0.27 -4.70
N LEU A 212 -16.76 -0.33 -3.59
CA LEU A 212 -16.01 -0.37 -2.35
C LEU A 212 -15.37 -1.75 -2.20
N LEU A 213 -14.04 -1.78 -2.19
CA LEU A 213 -13.24 -3.00 -2.12
C LEU A 213 -12.64 -3.16 -0.73
N TYR A 214 -12.86 -4.32 -0.12
CA TYR A 214 -12.42 -4.63 1.24
C TYR A 214 -11.45 -5.82 1.26
N PRO A 215 -10.47 -5.87 2.18
CA PRO A 215 -9.70 -7.07 2.41
C PRO A 215 -10.52 -8.09 3.18
N ASP A 216 -10.26 -9.37 2.96
CA ASP A 216 -10.86 -10.46 3.74
C ASP A 216 -9.95 -11.69 3.76
N THR A 217 -10.23 -12.63 4.67
CA THR A 217 -9.59 -13.95 4.71
C THR A 217 -10.24 -14.93 3.75
N GLU A 218 -11.51 -14.69 3.39
CA GLU A 218 -12.27 -15.52 2.47
C GLU A 218 -13.03 -14.66 1.45
N LEU A 219 -13.37 -15.25 0.30
CA LEU A 219 -14.21 -14.56 -0.67
C LEU A 219 -15.64 -14.55 -0.15
N LYS A 220 -16.16 -13.36 0.17
CA LYS A 220 -17.53 -13.18 0.66
C LYS A 220 -18.52 -12.93 -0.47
N GLU A 221 -19.80 -13.14 -0.17
CA GLU A 221 -20.88 -12.80 -1.08
C GLU A 221 -20.87 -11.30 -1.42
N GLN A 222 -20.92 -11.02 -2.70
CA GLN A 222 -20.94 -9.66 -3.19
C GLN A 222 -22.33 -9.06 -3.05
N ARG A 223 -22.42 -7.80 -2.63
CA ARG A 223 -23.67 -7.05 -2.62
C ARG A 223 -23.61 -5.89 -3.60
N THR A 224 -24.74 -5.57 -4.22
CA THR A 224 -24.86 -4.42 -5.12
C THR A 224 -25.92 -3.49 -4.57
N PHE A 225 -25.55 -2.24 -4.34
CA PHE A 225 -26.47 -1.13 -4.11
C PHE A 225 -26.59 -0.30 -5.38
N TYR A 226 -27.59 0.58 -5.44
CA TYR A 226 -27.82 1.44 -6.59
C TYR A 226 -28.02 2.88 -6.14
N TYR A 227 -27.26 3.80 -6.74
CA TYR A 227 -27.50 5.22 -6.62
C TYR A 227 -28.54 5.66 -7.64
N ASN A 228 -29.62 6.27 -7.17
CA ASN A 228 -30.61 6.90 -8.03
C ASN A 228 -30.19 8.36 -8.24
N LEU A 229 -29.64 8.67 -9.41
CA LEU A 229 -29.26 10.02 -9.79
C LEU A 229 -30.42 10.66 -10.56
N GLU A 230 -30.84 11.84 -10.11
CA GLU A 230 -31.97 12.57 -10.70
C GLU A 230 -31.53 13.64 -11.72
N ASN A 231 -30.24 13.95 -11.79
CA ASN A 231 -29.70 14.91 -12.75
C ASN A 231 -29.65 14.31 -14.16
N GLU A 232 -30.28 14.99 -15.12
CA GLU A 232 -30.30 14.67 -16.56
C GLU A 232 -30.89 13.29 -16.94
N GLY A 233 -31.99 12.94 -16.27
CA GLY A 233 -32.72 11.68 -16.50
C GLY A 233 -32.42 10.67 -15.40
N LYS A 234 -33.45 9.92 -14.98
CA LYS A 234 -33.29 8.92 -13.91
C LYS A 234 -32.26 7.88 -14.31
N ARG A 235 -31.04 7.99 -13.80
CA ARG A 235 -29.95 7.05 -14.02
C ARG A 235 -29.69 6.29 -12.72
N SER A 236 -29.67 4.97 -12.83
CA SER A 236 -29.27 4.08 -11.74
C SER A 236 -27.81 3.68 -11.92
N VAL A 237 -26.94 4.05 -10.99
CA VAL A 237 -25.51 3.69 -11.02
C VAL A 237 -25.24 2.61 -9.97
N PRO A 238 -24.72 1.42 -10.36
CA PRO A 238 -24.40 0.37 -9.40
C PRO A 238 -23.19 0.75 -8.53
N LEU A 239 -23.31 0.42 -7.25
CA LEU A 239 -22.24 0.38 -6.27
C LEU A 239 -22.02 -1.07 -5.85
N TYR A 240 -20.88 -1.63 -6.24
CA TYR A 240 -20.48 -2.97 -5.85
C TYR A 240 -19.78 -2.95 -4.49
N ILE A 241 -20.25 -3.76 -3.55
CA ILE A 241 -19.61 -4.00 -2.27
C ILE A 241 -19.02 -5.41 -2.32
N THR A 242 -17.70 -5.49 -2.26
CA THR A 242 -16.99 -6.76 -2.45
C THR A 242 -15.78 -6.86 -1.55
N SER A 243 -15.38 -8.09 -1.24
CA SER A 243 -14.07 -8.35 -0.66
C SER A 243 -13.11 -8.97 -1.67
N ILE A 244 -11.82 -8.87 -1.36
CA ILE A 244 -10.75 -9.66 -1.98
C ILE A 244 -9.99 -10.42 -0.90
N LYS A 245 -9.75 -11.70 -1.17
CA LYS A 245 -9.02 -12.60 -0.29
C LYS A 245 -7.52 -12.26 -0.31
N LEU A 246 -6.93 -12.07 0.87
CA LEU A 246 -5.49 -11.75 1.04
C LEU A 246 -4.68 -12.88 1.70
N SER A 247 -5.27 -14.05 1.95
CA SER A 247 -4.58 -15.15 2.64
C SER A 247 -3.59 -15.93 1.74
N TYR A 248 -3.19 -15.36 0.61
CA TYR A 248 -2.27 -15.95 -0.37
C TYR A 248 -0.82 -15.69 0.02
N ASP A 249 0.07 -16.64 -0.29
CA ASP A 249 1.50 -16.38 -0.38
C ASP A 249 1.79 -15.62 -1.68
N LEU A 250 1.77 -14.29 -1.59
CA LEU A 250 2.05 -13.40 -2.73
C LEU A 250 3.48 -13.50 -3.25
N THR A 251 4.38 -14.23 -2.58
CA THR A 251 5.74 -14.51 -3.08
C THR A 251 5.81 -15.74 -3.97
N ASN A 252 4.78 -16.60 -3.91
CA ASN A 252 4.64 -17.77 -4.75
C ASN A 252 3.94 -17.39 -6.07
N GLU A 253 4.56 -17.70 -7.21
CA GLU A 253 4.01 -17.34 -8.53
C GLU A 253 2.62 -17.93 -8.80
N LYS A 254 2.33 -19.14 -8.30
CA LYS A 254 1.04 -19.80 -8.50
C LYS A 254 -0.06 -19.09 -7.70
N GLU A 255 0.18 -18.85 -6.41
CA GLU A 255 -0.78 -18.16 -5.55
C GLU A 255 -0.95 -16.69 -5.95
N TRP A 256 0.11 -16.05 -6.45
CA TRP A 256 0.03 -14.73 -7.07
C TRP A 256 -0.93 -14.71 -8.28
N SER A 257 -0.82 -15.71 -9.17
CA SER A 257 -1.70 -15.85 -10.31
C SER A 257 -3.16 -16.10 -9.89
N GLU A 258 -3.37 -16.89 -8.84
CA GLU A 258 -4.70 -17.13 -8.25
C GLU A 258 -5.28 -15.84 -7.66
N PHE A 259 -4.51 -15.08 -6.87
CA PHE A 259 -4.92 -13.76 -6.38
C PHE A 259 -5.30 -12.81 -7.52
N ARG A 260 -4.48 -12.72 -8.57
CA ARG A 260 -4.77 -11.88 -9.75
C ARG A 260 -6.06 -12.30 -10.45
N LYS A 261 -6.32 -13.60 -10.56
CA LYS A 261 -7.54 -14.14 -11.15
C LYS A 261 -8.77 -13.78 -10.32
N ASP A 262 -8.70 -13.90 -9.00
CA ASP A 262 -9.79 -13.53 -8.10
C ASP A 262 -10.06 -12.03 -8.15
N LEU A 263 -9.01 -11.21 -8.12
CA LEU A 263 -9.15 -9.77 -8.28
C LEU A 263 -9.79 -9.43 -9.62
N ARG A 264 -9.38 -10.07 -10.72
CA ARG A 264 -10.02 -9.90 -12.02
C ARG A 264 -11.50 -10.28 -11.98
N ASN A 265 -11.86 -11.42 -11.38
CA ASN A 265 -13.25 -11.87 -11.27
C ASN A 265 -14.12 -10.83 -10.55
N VAL A 266 -13.61 -10.28 -9.46
CA VAL A 266 -14.25 -9.19 -8.70
C VAL A 266 -14.44 -7.94 -9.59
N LEU A 267 -13.39 -7.55 -10.32
CA LEU A 267 -13.37 -6.34 -11.14
C LEU A 267 -14.18 -6.44 -12.45
N THR A 268 -14.42 -7.63 -12.98
CA THR A 268 -15.13 -7.82 -14.27
C THR A 268 -16.51 -7.15 -14.33
N LYS A 269 -17.16 -6.97 -13.19
CA LYS A 269 -18.50 -6.37 -13.07
C LYS A 269 -18.53 -4.85 -13.32
N PHE A 270 -17.37 -4.19 -13.35
CA PHE A 270 -17.25 -2.74 -13.54
C PHE A 270 -17.85 -2.24 -14.85
N PHE A 271 -17.69 -3.02 -15.91
CA PHE A 271 -18.11 -2.66 -17.25
C PHE A 271 -19.03 -3.79 -17.75
N PRO A 272 -20.37 -3.59 -17.77
CA PRO A 272 -21.31 -4.64 -18.17
C PRO A 272 -21.07 -5.22 -19.57
N ASN A 273 -20.43 -4.45 -20.44
CA ASN A 273 -20.08 -4.83 -21.81
C ASN A 273 -18.70 -5.52 -21.94
N LEU A 274 -18.05 -5.82 -20.83
CA LEU A 274 -16.71 -6.38 -20.79
C LEU A 274 -16.73 -7.88 -21.05
N ASN A 275 -16.72 -8.27 -22.32
CA ASN A 275 -16.64 -9.67 -22.70
C ASN A 275 -15.19 -10.19 -22.59
N LEU A 276 -14.75 -10.48 -21.37
CA LEU A 276 -13.36 -10.88 -21.06
C LEU A 276 -13.01 -12.32 -21.51
N LEU A 277 -14.01 -13.12 -21.89
CA LEU A 277 -13.85 -14.50 -22.37
C LEU A 277 -13.14 -14.60 -23.73
N GLY A 278 -13.03 -13.50 -24.49
CA GLY A 278 -12.33 -13.45 -25.77
C GLY A 278 -10.81 -13.20 -25.66
N PHE A 279 -10.32 -12.73 -24.51
CA PHE A 279 -8.94 -12.25 -24.35
C PHE A 279 -7.98 -13.29 -23.76
N THR A 280 -8.47 -14.46 -23.34
CA THR A 280 -7.63 -15.55 -22.81
C THR A 280 -6.97 -16.41 -23.90
N LYS A 281 -7.14 -16.08 -25.19
CA LYS A 281 -6.57 -16.84 -26.32
C LYS A 281 -5.40 -16.17 -27.04
N LEU A 282 -4.90 -15.03 -26.55
CA LEU A 282 -3.71 -14.37 -27.10
C LEU A 282 -2.75 -14.06 -25.95
N ASN A 283 -1.98 -15.09 -25.58
CA ASN A 283 -0.58 -15.04 -25.11
C ASN A 283 -0.12 -16.46 -24.78
#